data_AF-A0A353NFD3-F1
#
_entry.id   AF-A0A353NFD3-F1
#
_cell.length_a   1.000
_cell.length_b   1.000
_cell.length_c   1.000
_cell.angle_alpha   90.00
_cell.angle_beta   90.00
_cell.angle_gamma   90.00
#
_symmetry.space_group_name_H-M   'P 1'
#
loop_
_entity.id
_entity.type
_entity.pdbx_description
1 polymer ?
#
loop_
_entity_poly.entity_id
_entity_poly.type
_entity_poly.pdbx_seq_one_letter_code
_entity_poly.pdbx_strand_id
1 'polypeptide(L)' 'NVGNLVCPSTFDLGEHERVVLVSVPEGPDKPAKYPKAFTSSHTFVVTKTDLL' A
#
# COMPACT_ATOMS: atom_id res chain seq x y z
N ASN A 1 -8.91 11.06 -5.62
CA ASN A 1 -7.84 10.70 -4.67
C ASN A 1 -7.41 9.26 -4.97
N VAL A 2 -6.75 9.04 -6.10
CA VAL A 2 -6.17 7.74 -6.45
C VAL A 2 -4.71 7.81 -5.97
N GLY A 3 -4.36 7.01 -4.95
CA GLY A 3 -2.98 6.94 -4.42
C GLY A 3 -2.74 7.58 -3.04
N ASN A 4 -3.77 8.03 -2.30
CA ASN A 4 -3.59 8.44 -0.91
C ASN A 4 -3.94 7.32 0.07
N LEU A 5 -2.91 6.66 0.61
CA LEU A 5 -3.04 5.51 1.51
C LEU A 5 -3.37 5.89 2.98
N VAL A 6 -3.49 7.18 3.30
CA VAL A 6 -3.70 7.67 4.67
C VAL A 6 -5.10 7.37 5.19
N CYS A 7 -6.13 7.65 4.41
CA CYS A 7 -7.52 7.40 4.81
C CYS A 7 -7.80 5.89 5.02
N PRO A 8 -7.54 5.00 4.03
CA PRO A 8 -7.88 3.57 4.19
C PRO A 8 -7.08 2.88 5.31
N SER A 9 -5.85 3.32 5.59
CA SER A 9 -5.04 2.73 6.67
C SER A 9 -5.54 3.03 8.08
N THR A 10 -6.56 3.89 8.24
CA THR A 10 -7.07 4.32 9.55
C THR A 10 -8.35 3.60 9.96
N PHE A 11 -9.00 2.87 9.06
CA PHE A 11 -10.23 2.14 9.35
C PHE A 11 -9.97 0.64 9.32
N ASP A 12 -10.37 -0.05 10.36
CA ASP A 12 -10.49 -1.52 10.37
C ASP A 12 -11.90 -1.87 9.88
N LEU A 13 -12.01 -2.74 8.88
CA LEU A 13 -13.28 -3.17 8.31
C LEU A 13 -13.69 -4.57 8.80
N GLY A 14 -12.89 -5.18 9.69
CA GLY A 14 -13.06 -6.59 10.08
C GLY A 14 -12.70 -7.55 8.95
N GLU A 15 -11.83 -7.12 8.02
CA GLU A 15 -11.33 -7.97 6.95
C GLU A 15 -10.40 -9.07 7.47
N HIS A 16 -10.45 -10.25 6.86
CA HIS A 16 -9.51 -11.34 7.19
C HIS A 16 -8.08 -11.01 6.75
N GLU A 17 -7.95 -10.26 5.65
CA GLU A 17 -6.69 -9.96 5.00
C GLU A 17 -6.71 -8.55 4.43
N ARG A 18 -5.60 -7.84 4.61
CA ARG A 18 -5.39 -6.48 4.11
C ARG A 18 -4.18 -6.46 3.22
N VAL A 19 -4.40 -6.19 1.94
CA VAL A 19 -3.35 -6.18 0.91
C VAL A 19 -3.11 -4.76 0.39
N VAL A 20 -1.87 -4.29 0.46
CA VAL A 20 -1.45 -3.01 -0.14
C VAL A 20 -0.76 -3.26 -1.47
N LEU A 21 -1.21 -2.60 -2.53
CA LEU A 21 -0.55 -2.64 -3.83
C LEU A 21 0.26 -1.36 -4.01
N VAL A 22 1.52 -1.51 -4.40
CA VAL A 22 2.39 -0.41 -4.83
C VAL A 22 2.92 -0.73 -6.22
N SER A 23 2.79 0.17 -7.19
CA SER A 23 3.31 -0.07 -8.53
C SER A 23 4.74 0.48 -8.73
N VAL A 24 5.54 -0.16 -9.58
CA VAL A 24 6.91 0.29 -9.89
C VAL A 24 6.98 1.79 -10.26
N PRO A 25 6.08 2.34 -11.11
CA PRO A 25 6.11 3.76 -11.46
C PRO A 25 5.82 4.73 -10.31
N GLU A 26 5.29 4.24 -9.17
CA GLU A 26 5.00 5.08 -8.01
C GLU A 26 6.24 5.46 -7.20
N GLY A 27 7.36 4.77 -7.44
CA GLY A 27 8.63 5.01 -6.76
C GLY A 27 8.80 4.20 -5.47
N PRO A 28 10.07 3.92 -5.07
CA PRO A 28 10.39 3.08 -3.91
C PRO A 28 10.19 3.79 -2.55
N ASP A 29 9.87 5.08 -2.55
CA ASP A 29 9.73 5.91 -1.35
C ASP A 29 8.35 5.79 -0.68
N LYS A 30 7.38 5.13 -1.33
CA LYS A 30 6.02 4.94 -0.84
C LYS A 30 5.92 4.29 0.55
N PRO A 31 6.67 3.24 0.89
CA PRO A 31 6.62 2.67 2.24
C PRO A 31 7.01 3.67 3.33
N ALA A 32 8.02 4.49 3.09
CA ALA A 32 8.45 5.52 4.03
C ALA A 32 7.46 6.70 4.10
N LYS A 33 6.82 7.06 2.98
CA LYS A 33 5.80 8.13 2.93
C LYS A 33 4.45 7.74 3.56
N TYR A 34 4.10 6.45 3.55
CA TYR A 34 2.82 5.95 4.06
C TYR A 34 2.98 4.79 5.05
N PRO A 35 3.76 4.96 6.14
CA PRO A 35 4.18 3.85 6.99
C PRO A 35 2.99 3.05 7.54
N LYS A 36 1.93 3.73 7.99
CA LYS A 36 0.72 3.09 8.53
C LYS A 36 0.03 2.15 7.54
N ALA A 37 0.04 2.47 6.25
CA ALA A 37 -0.59 1.62 5.24
C ALA A 37 0.16 0.29 5.09
N PHE A 38 1.49 0.35 5.06
CA PHE A 38 2.33 -0.84 4.93
C PHE A 38 2.41 -1.65 6.22
N THR A 39 2.50 -1.00 7.38
CA THR A 39 2.59 -1.71 8.66
C THR A 39 1.26 -2.30 9.13
N SER A 40 0.13 -1.74 8.70
CA SER A 40 -1.19 -2.32 8.99
C SER A 40 -1.64 -3.37 7.98
N SER A 41 -0.95 -3.48 6.83
CA SER A 41 -1.23 -4.53 5.86
C SER A 41 -0.61 -5.85 6.28
N HIS A 42 -1.31 -6.94 5.99
CA HIS A 42 -0.80 -8.29 6.19
C HIS A 42 0.18 -8.67 5.07
N THR A 43 -0.08 -8.20 3.85
CA THR A 43 0.77 -8.41 2.67
C THR A 43 0.83 -7.13 1.86
N PHE A 44 1.99 -6.84 1.26
CA PHE A 44 2.08 -5.85 0.20
C PHE A 44 2.61 -6.48 -1.09
N VAL A 45 2.11 -6.01 -2.23
CA VAL A 45 2.46 -6.52 -3.55
C VAL A 45 3.05 -5.39 -4.38
N VAL A 46 4.24 -5.64 -4.93
CA VAL A 46 4.83 -4.77 -5.95
C VAL A 46 4.24 -5.16 -7.30
N THR A 47 3.55 -4.23 -7.94
CA THR A 47 2.83 -4.43 -9.21
C THR A 47 3.52 -3.70 -10.35
N LYS A 48 3.20 -4.09 -11.59
CA LYS A 48 3.84 -3.55 -12.81
C LYS A 48 5.36 -3.78 -12.83
N THR A 49 5.77 -4.97 -12.40
CA THR A 49 7.17 -5.39 -12.33
C THR A 49 7.81 -5.58 -13.69
N ASP A 50 7.03 -5.56 -14.77
CA ASP A 50 7.51 -5.48 -16.16
C ASP A 50 8.25 -4.17 -16.47
N LEU A 51 8.10 -3.14 -15.62
CA LEU A 51 8.75 -1.83 -15.75
C LEU A 51 10.00 -1.67 -14.88
N LEU A 52 10.50 -2.76 -14.27
CA LEU A 52 11.73 -2.80 -13.45
C LEU A 52 12.98 -2.96 -14.31
#